data_AF-A0A5J5G0P6-F1
#
_entry.id   AF-A0A5J5G0P6-F1
#
_cell.length_a   1.000
_cell.length_b   1.000
_cell.length_c   1.000
_cell.angle_alpha   90.00
_cell.angle_beta   90.00
_cell.angle_gamma   90.00
#
_symmetry.space_group_name_H-M   'P 1'
#
loop_
_entity.id
_entity.type
_entity.pdbx_description
1 polymer ?
#
loop_
_entity_poly.entity_id
_entity_poly.type
_entity_poly.pdbx_seq_one_letter_code
_entity_poly.pdbx_strand_id
1 'polypeptide(L)' 'NFGRRLKTLRGLTPYEFICKQWTSKPEHFKMDPLHQMPGLNTWLILSM' A
#
# COMPACT_ATOMS: atom_id res chain seq x y z
N ASN A 1 5.77 6.84 -16.51
CA ASN A 1 6.81 5.85 -16.21
C ASN A 1 7.28 6.06 -14.76
N PHE A 2 6.57 5.44 -13.80
CA PHE A 2 6.84 5.56 -12.35
C PHE A 2 7.66 4.37 -11.81
N GLY A 3 8.13 3.50 -12.69
CA GLY A 3 8.96 2.34 -12.33
C GLY A 3 10.40 2.75 -12.02
N ARG A 4 10.61 3.70 -11.10
CA ARG A 4 11.93 3.89 -10.51
C ARG A 4 12.24 2.64 -9.72
N ARG A 5 13.26 1.88 -10.17
CA ARG A 5 13.83 0.73 -9.47
C ARG A 5 13.96 1.09 -7.99
N LEU A 6 13.20 0.42 -7.12
CA LEU A 6 13.30 0.56 -5.67
C LEU A 6 14.77 0.34 -5.35
N LYS A 7 15.51 1.43 -5.09
CA LYS A 7 16.91 1.37 -4.70
C LYS A 7 16.92 0.37 -3.56
N THR A 8 17.60 -0.74 -3.83
CA THR A 8 17.58 -2.02 -3.16
C THR A 8 17.09 -1.88 -1.74
N LEU A 9 16.12 -2.70 -1.32
CA LEU A 9 15.52 -2.78 0.02
C LEU A 9 16.54 -3.07 1.16
N ARG A 10 17.82 -2.74 0.95
CA ARG A 10 19.00 -2.99 1.75
C ARG A 10 19.24 -4.47 1.98
N GLY A 11 18.98 -5.27 0.94
CA GLY A 11 19.05 -6.72 1.00
C GLY A 11 17.81 -7.38 1.63
N LEU A 12 16.78 -6.62 2.00
CA LEU A 12 15.53 -7.18 2.48
C LEU A 12 14.68 -7.69 1.33
N THR A 13 13.97 -8.78 1.57
CA THR A 13 12.84 -9.17 0.71
C THR A 13 11.73 -8.12 0.80
N PRO A 14 10.86 -8.02 -0.21
CA PRO A 14 9.70 -7.12 -0.17
C PRO A 14 8.86 -7.26 1.10
N TYR A 15 8.67 -8.51 1.56
CA TYR A 15 7.94 -8.81 2.78
C TYR A 15 8.61 -8.24 4.03
N GLU A 16 9.91 -8.49 4.20
CA GLU A 16 10.67 -8.00 5.36
C GLU A 16 10.72 -6.47 5.41
N PHE A 17 10.81 -5.81 4.25
CA PHE A 17 10.77 -4.36 4.19
C PHE A 17 9.42 -3.81 4.70
N ILE A 18 8.31 -4.40 4.26
CA ILE A 18 6.96 -4.00 4.69
C ILE A 18 6.81 -4.20 6.20
N CYS A 19 7.16 -5.39 6.73
CA CYS A 19 7.08 -5.67 8.16
C CYS A 19 7.92 -4.68 8.99
N LYS A 20 9.15 -4.40 8.55
CA LYS A 20 10.05 -3.47 9.24
C LYS A 20 9.52 -2.04 9.20
N GLN A 21 8.95 -1.62 8.08
CA GLN A 21 8.37 -0.29 7.93
C GLN A 21 7.08 -0.12 8.75
N TRP A 22 6.24 -1.17 8.85
CA TRP A 22 5.07 -1.22 9.73
C TRP A 22 5.44 -1.03 11.20
N THR A 23 6.46 -1.73 11.68
CA THR A 23 6.91 -1.61 13.07
C THR A 23 7.59 -0.27 13.34
N SER A 24 8.41 0.21 12.41
CA SER A 24 9.18 1.45 12.62
C SER A 24 8.35 2.71 12.48
N LYS A 25 7.30 2.69 11.66
CA LYS A 25 6.52 3.87 11.25
C LYS A 25 5.05 3.52 11.02
N PRO A 26 4.33 3.06 12.06
CA PRO A 26 2.92 2.69 11.93
C PRO A 26 2.05 3.86 11.45
N GLU A 27 2.43 5.10 11.74
CA GLU A 27 1.73 6.32 11.33
C GLU A 27 1.64 6.51 9.81
N HIS A 28 2.59 5.98 9.04
CA HIS A 28 2.55 6.05 7.57
C HIS A 28 1.54 5.07 6.95
N PHE A 29 1.13 4.06 7.71
CA PHE A 29 0.11 3.08 7.30
C PHE A 29 -1.16 3.23 8.12
N LYS A 30 -1.28 4.31 8.89
CA LYS A 30 -2.58 4.67 9.43
C LYS A 30 -3.49 4.95 8.24
N MET A 31 -4.66 4.30 8.29
CA MET A 31 -5.76 4.55 7.39
C MET A 31 -6.16 6.01 7.61
N ASP A 32 -5.59 6.90 6.81
CA ASP A 32 -5.99 8.30 6.81
C ASP A 32 -7.41 8.33 6.23
N PRO A 33 -8.44 8.70 7.00
CA PRO A 33 -9.81 8.76 6.49
C PRO A 33 -9.96 9.77 5.34
N LEU A 34 -8.99 10.67 5.15
CA LEU A 34 -8.93 11.58 4.02
C LEU A 34 -8.40 10.90 2.74
N HIS A 35 -7.64 9.81 2.86
CA HIS A 35 -7.26 8.99 1.71
C HIS A 35 -8.49 8.19 1.29
N GLN A 36 -9.10 8.60 0.17
CA GLN A 36 -10.19 7.84 -0.41
C GLN A 36 -9.71 6.43 -0.77
N MET A 37 -10.31 5.45 -0.12
CA MET A 37 -10.31 4.09 -0.61
C MET A 37 -11.52 3.99 -1.54
N PRO A 38 -11.35 4.01 -2.88
CA PRO A 38 -12.45 3.73 -3.77
C PRO A 38 -12.94 2.32 -3.44
N GLY A 39 -14.06 2.23 -2.75
CA GLY A 39 -14.67 0.97 -2.36
C GLY A 39 -15.04 0.15 -3.60
N LEU A 40 -15.50 -1.07 -3.38
CA LEU A 40 -16.01 -1.92 -4.43
C LEU A 40 -17.20 -1.22 -5.11
N ASN A 41 -17.09 -0.96 -6.41
CA ASN A 41 -18.15 -0.28 -7.17
C ASN A 41 -19.34 -1.24 -7.34
N THR A 42 -20.31 -1.16 -6.44
CA THR A 42 -21.50 -2.03 -6.42
C THR A 42 -22.38 -1.84 -7.65
N TRP A 43 -22.32 -0.70 -8.34
CA TRP A 43 -23.05 -0.47 -9.58
C TRP A 43 -22.64 -1.45 -10.69
N LEU A 44 -21.38 -1.87 -10.70
CA LEU A 44 -20.83 -2.83 -11.67
C LEU A 44 -21.24 -4.28 -11.39
N ILE A 45 -21.55 -4.60 -10.13
CA ILE A 45 -21.95 -5.94 -9.69
C ILE A 45 -23.45 -6.16 -9.92
N LEU A 46 -24.26 -5.13 -9.75
CA LEU A 46 -25.70 -5.18 -9.96
C LEU A 46 -26.11 -5.12 -11.44
N SER A 47 -25.17 -4.86 -12.35
CA SER A 47 -25.40 -4.79 -13.80
C SER A 47 -24.93 -6.03 -14.58
N MET A 48 -24.50 -7.10 -13.89
CA MET A 48 -24.11 -8.39 -14.50
C MET A 48 -25.18 -9.45 -14.32
#